data_AF-A0A455BHT8-F1
#
_entry.id   AF-A0A455BHT8-F1
#
_cell.length_a   1.000
_cell.length_b   1.000
_cell.length_c   1.000
_cell.angle_alpha   90.00
_cell.angle_beta   90.00
_cell.angle_gamma   90.00
#
_symmetry.space_group_name_H-M   'P 1'
#
loop_
_entity.id
_entity.type
_entity.pdbx_description
1 polymer ?
#
loop_
_entity_poly.entity_id
_entity_poly.type
_entity_poly.pdbx_seq_one_letter_code
_entity_poly.pdbx_strand_id
1 'polypeptide(L)'
;MEKQRLLYQQARLHNRGTAEMVLQMISACKGETGAMVSSTLKLGISILNGGNADVQQKMLDYLKDKKEVGFFQSIQALMQTCRWALVHIFSEAAWCG
;
A
#
# COMPACT_ATOMS: atom_id res chain seq x y z
N MET A 1 3.98 -13.49 -23.57
CA MET A 1 2.51 -13.62 -23.43
C MET A 1 2.01 -13.39 -22.01
N GLU A 2 2.65 -13.96 -20.99
CA GLU A 2 2.18 -13.86 -19.59
C GLU A 2 2.16 -12.42 -19.04
N LYS A 3 3.21 -11.64 -19.33
CA LYS A 3 3.28 -10.21 -18.95
C LYS A 3 2.13 -9.37 -19.53
N GLN A 4 1.77 -9.57 -20.80
CA GLN A 4 0.65 -8.84 -21.41
C GLN A 4 -0.70 -9.23 -20.81
N ARG A 5 -0.91 -10.51 -20.48
CA ARG A 5 -2.13 -10.96 -19.78
C ARG A 5 -2.23 -10.35 -18.38
N LEU A 6 -1.13 -10.29 -17.65
CA LEU A 6 -1.05 -9.63 -16.34
C LEU A 6 -1.45 -8.15 -16.45
N LEU A 7 -0.80 -7.40 -17.35
CA LEU A 7 -1.07 -5.98 -17.55
C LEU A 7 -2.53 -5.74 -17.97
N TYR A 8 -3.10 -6.59 -18.82
CA TYR A 8 -4.50 -6.48 -19.23
C TYR A 8 -5.48 -6.68 -18.06
N GLN A 9 -5.24 -7.65 -17.16
CA GLN A 9 -6.11 -7.85 -15.99
C GLN A 9 -5.99 -6.68 -15.00
N GLN A 10 -4.78 -6.18 -14.78
CA GLN A 10 -4.55 -5.00 -13.95
C GLN A 10 -5.18 -3.73 -14.55
N ALA A 11 -5.17 -3.60 -15.88
CA ALA A 11 -5.83 -2.51 -16.61
C ALA A 11 -7.33 -2.43 -16.28
N ARG A 12 -8.00 -3.58 -16.30
CA ARG A 12 -9.44 -3.68 -15.98
C ARG A 12 -9.75 -3.29 -14.54
N LEU A 13 -8.86 -3.58 -13.59
CA LEU A 13 -9.04 -3.25 -12.18
C LEU A 13 -8.83 -1.75 -11.93
N HIS A 14 -7.73 -1.17 -12.41
CA HIS A 14 -7.49 0.26 -12.16
C HIS A 14 -8.51 1.15 -12.88
N ASN A 15 -9.02 0.76 -14.05
CA ASN A 15 -10.12 1.46 -14.75
C ASN A 15 -11.41 1.53 -13.91
N ARG A 16 -11.55 0.66 -12.89
CA ARG A 16 -12.68 0.66 -11.95
C ARG A 16 -12.38 1.42 -10.65
N GLY A 17 -11.30 2.19 -10.61
CA GLY A 17 -10.92 2.98 -9.43
C GLY A 17 -10.17 2.19 -8.35
N THR A 18 -9.74 0.94 -8.61
CA THR A 18 -9.00 0.14 -7.61
C THR A 18 -7.72 0.85 -7.15
N ALA A 19 -7.02 1.55 -8.03
CA ALA A 19 -5.81 2.29 -7.69
C ALA A 19 -6.08 3.42 -6.67
N GLU A 20 -7.14 4.18 -6.90
CA GLU A 20 -7.57 5.30 -6.03
C GLU A 20 -8.07 4.76 -4.68
N MET A 21 -8.86 3.67 -4.70
CA MET A 21 -9.32 2.99 -3.50
C MET A 21 -8.15 2.53 -2.61
N VAL A 22 -7.09 1.95 -3.21
CA VAL A 22 -5.89 1.55 -2.45
C VAL A 22 -5.26 2.76 -1.75
N LEU A 23 -5.10 3.89 -2.44
CA LEU A 23 -4.52 5.11 -1.85
C LEU A 23 -5.39 5.66 -0.71
N GLN A 24 -6.72 5.70 -0.90
CA GLN A 24 -7.65 6.17 0.12
C GLN A 24 -7.66 5.29 1.37
N MET A 25 -7.66 3.97 1.19
CA MET A 25 -7.66 3.02 2.31
C MET A 25 -6.36 3.10 3.12
N ILE A 26 -5.22 3.33 2.45
CA ILE A 26 -3.96 3.60 3.15
C ILE A 26 -3.98 4.97 3.84
N SER A 27 -4.51 6.02 3.20
CA SER A 27 -4.66 7.34 3.83
C SER A 27 -5.56 7.28 5.08
N ALA A 28 -6.56 6.41 5.09
CA ALA A 28 -7.47 6.22 6.21
C ALA A 28 -6.87 5.41 7.38
N CYS A 29 -5.78 4.65 7.17
CA CYS A 29 -5.30 3.72 8.20
C CYS A 29 -4.55 4.40 9.34
N LYS A 30 -3.95 5.58 9.13
CA LYS A 30 -3.29 6.38 10.18
C LYS A 30 -2.29 5.61 11.06
N GLY A 31 -1.67 4.56 10.52
CA GLY A 31 -0.69 3.72 11.22
C GLY A 31 -1.24 2.47 11.90
N GLU A 32 -2.55 2.21 11.82
CA GLU A 32 -3.16 1.00 12.35
C GLU A 32 -2.83 -0.22 11.47
N THR A 33 -2.25 -1.25 12.06
CA THR A 33 -1.93 -2.51 11.38
C THR A 33 -3.08 -3.50 11.52
N GLY A 34 -4.10 -3.36 10.67
CA GLY A 34 -5.26 -4.26 10.62
C GLY A 34 -5.25 -5.22 9.43
N ALA A 35 -6.11 -6.25 9.47
CA ALA A 35 -6.31 -7.19 8.35
C ALA A 35 -6.73 -6.48 7.05
N MET A 36 -7.50 -5.39 7.17
CA MET A 36 -7.90 -4.52 6.07
C MET A 36 -6.70 -3.84 5.39
N VAL A 37 -5.76 -3.30 6.18
CA VAL A 37 -4.54 -2.65 5.67
C VAL A 37 -3.65 -3.67 4.98
N SER A 38 -3.46 -4.85 5.59
CA SER A 38 -2.71 -5.96 4.96
C SER A 38 -3.30 -6.38 3.61
N SER A 39 -4.63 -6.52 3.54
CA SER A 39 -5.32 -6.91 2.30
C SER A 39 -5.21 -5.82 1.23
N THR A 40 -5.30 -4.55 1.64
CA THR A 40 -5.14 -3.38 0.77
C THR A 40 -3.72 -3.30 0.19
N LEU A 41 -2.69 -3.52 1.01
CA LEU A 41 -1.30 -3.54 0.56
C LEU A 41 -1.04 -4.69 -0.43
N LYS A 42 -1.56 -5.89 -0.15
CA LYS A 42 -1.47 -7.04 -1.09
C LYS A 42 -2.12 -6.73 -2.43
N LEU A 43 -3.27 -6.07 -2.42
CA LEU A 43 -3.94 -5.62 -3.64
C LEU A 43 -3.10 -4.58 -4.39
N GLY A 44 -2.56 -3.58 -3.68
CA GLY A 44 -1.67 -2.56 -4.24
C GLY A 44 -0.43 -3.16 -4.93
N ILE A 45 0.23 -4.13 -4.28
CA ILE A 45 1.35 -4.87 -4.87
C ILE A 45 0.90 -5.63 -6.12
N SER A 46 -0.27 -6.28 -6.07
CA SER A 46 -0.78 -7.08 -7.18
C SER A 46 -1.09 -6.26 -8.43
N ILE A 47 -1.59 -5.02 -8.29
CA ILE A 47 -1.89 -4.13 -9.42
C ILE A 47 -0.65 -3.40 -9.98
N LEU A 48 0.42 -3.32 -9.19
CA LEU A 48 1.71 -2.74 -9.60
C LEU A 48 2.71 -3.80 -10.10
N ASN A 49 2.44 -5.09 -9.87
CA ASN A 49 3.34 -6.17 -10.22
C ASN A 49 3.68 -6.16 -11.72
N GLY A 50 4.94 -6.40 -12.06
CA GLY A 50 5.42 -6.34 -13.44
C GLY A 50 5.66 -4.93 -13.99
N GLY A 51 5.54 -3.88 -13.15
CA GLY A 51 5.86 -2.49 -13.48
C GLY A 51 4.79 -1.83 -14.35
N ASN A 52 3.53 -1.91 -13.95
CA ASN A 52 2.41 -1.33 -14.69
C ASN A 52 2.44 0.21 -14.62
N ALA A 53 3.04 0.84 -15.64
CA ALA A 53 3.23 2.29 -15.70
C ALA A 53 1.91 3.06 -15.71
N ASP A 54 0.85 2.51 -16.32
CA ASP A 54 -0.47 3.17 -16.36
C ASP A 54 -1.07 3.30 -14.95
N VAL A 55 -0.96 2.23 -14.15
CA VAL A 55 -1.40 2.23 -12.75
C VAL A 55 -0.56 3.20 -11.92
N GLN A 56 0.77 3.20 -12.12
CA GLN A 56 1.67 4.12 -11.42
C GLN A 56 1.35 5.59 -11.73
N GLN A 57 1.15 5.91 -13.01
CA GLN A 57 0.79 7.26 -13.45
C GLN A 57 -0.54 7.69 -12.85
N LYS A 58 -1.56 6.82 -12.89
CA LYS A 58 -2.87 7.09 -12.31
C LYS A 58 -2.82 7.34 -10.79
N MET A 59 -2.02 6.55 -10.07
CA MET A 59 -1.79 6.77 -8.64
C MET A 59 -1.09 8.10 -8.36
N LEU A 60 -0.08 8.44 -9.16
CA LEU A 60 0.66 9.70 -9.03
C LEU A 60 -0.24 10.91 -9.32
N ASP A 61 -1.05 10.85 -10.36
CA ASP A 61 -2.00 11.90 -10.74
C ASP A 61 -3.02 12.11 -9.62
N TYR A 62 -3.55 11.03 -9.03
CA TYR A 62 -4.46 11.11 -7.89
C TYR A 62 -3.84 11.85 -6.70
N LEU A 63 -2.59 11.52 -6.33
CA LEU A 63 -1.91 12.16 -5.20
C LEU A 63 -1.63 13.65 -5.46
N LYS A 64 -1.28 14.00 -6.70
CA LYS A 64 -1.06 15.40 -7.12
C LYS A 64 -2.36 16.20 -7.08
N ASP A 65 -3.43 15.66 -7.67
CA ASP A 65 -4.72 16.35 -7.78
C ASP A 65 -5.38 16.56 -6.42
N LYS A 66 -5.35 15.52 -5.57
CA LYS A 66 -5.98 15.58 -4.24
C LYS A 66 -5.10 16.25 -3.19
N LYS A 67 -3.81 16.46 -3.45
CA LYS A 67 -2.83 16.96 -2.48
C LYS A 67 -2.89 16.19 -1.15
N GLU A 68 -2.99 14.86 -1.26
CA GLU A 68 -3.23 13.95 -0.13
C GLU A 68 -2.00 13.80 0.75
N VAL A 69 -1.85 14.70 1.73
CA VAL A 69 -0.80 14.61 2.77
C VAL A 69 -1.07 13.43 3.72
N GLY A 70 -2.34 13.08 3.93
CA GLY A 70 -2.77 12.01 4.82
C GLY A 70 -2.23 10.63 4.43
N PHE A 71 -2.06 10.39 3.13
CA PHE A 71 -1.43 9.17 2.63
C PHE A 71 0.01 9.02 3.16
N PHE A 72 0.83 10.07 3.02
CA PHE A 72 2.22 10.05 3.44
C PHE A 72 2.36 9.97 4.96
N GLN A 73 1.50 10.67 5.71
CA GLN A 73 1.46 10.58 7.16
C GLN A 73 1.09 9.17 7.64
N SER A 74 0.11 8.54 7.00
CA SER A 74 -0.31 7.17 7.33
C SER A 74 0.77 6.14 7.02
N ILE A 75 1.48 6.28 5.90
CA ILE A 75 2.65 5.44 5.59
C ILE A 75 3.75 5.63 6.64
N GLN A 76 4.06 6.87 7.02
CA GLN A 76 5.05 7.16 8.06
C GLN A 76 4.67 6.48 9.38
N ALA A 77 3.41 6.64 9.80
CA ALA A 77 2.90 6.02 11.03
C ALA A 77 3.00 4.49 10.94
N LEU A 78 2.62 3.88 9.81
CA LEU A 78 2.71 2.43 9.61
C LEU A 78 4.16 1.91 9.70
N MET A 79 5.13 2.64 9.14
CA MET A 79 6.54 2.30 9.22
C MET A 79 7.09 2.40 10.65
N GLN A 80 6.66 3.41 11.41
CA GLN A 80 6.98 3.51 12.84
C GLN A 80 6.34 2.35 13.60
N THR A 81 5.12 1.96 13.22
CA THR A 81 4.40 0.87 13.85
C THR A 81 5.17 -0.45 13.76
N CYS A 82 5.59 -0.80 12.56
CA CYS A 82 6.40 -2.00 12.33
C CYS A 82 7.75 -1.95 13.06
N ARG A 83 8.38 -0.77 13.17
CA ARG A 83 9.67 -0.61 13.86
C ARG A 83 9.53 -0.87 15.37
N TRP A 84 8.51 -0.30 16.04
CA TRP A 84 8.33 -0.55 17.47
C TRP A 84 8.03 -2.02 17.74
N ALA A 85 7.20 -2.65 16.91
CA ALA A 85 6.85 -4.06 17.08
C ALA A 85 8.09 -4.94 17.00
N LEU A 86 8.98 -4.67 16.04
CA LEU A 86 10.25 -5.37 15.90
C LEU A 86 11.14 -5.19 17.14
N VAL A 87 11.33 -3.94 17.60
CA VAL A 87 12.17 -3.64 18.77
C VAL A 87 11.61 -4.29 20.04
N HIS A 88 10.28 -4.28 20.22
CA HIS A 88 9.62 -4.90 21.37
C HIS A 88 9.87 -6.42 21.41
N ILE A 89 9.65 -7.10 20.28
CA ILE A 89 9.89 -8.55 20.15
C ILE A 89 11.35 -8.89 20.46
N PHE A 90 12.30 -8.12 19.94
CA PHE A 90 13.72 -8.32 20.21
C PHE A 90 14.08 -8.08 21.68
N SER A 91 13.50 -7.05 22.30
CA SER A 91 13.70 -6.78 23.72
C SER A 91 13.19 -7.96 24.55
N GLU A 92 11.92 -8.38 24.38
CA GLU A 92 11.36 -9.53 25.11
C GLU A 92 12.19 -10.81 24.92
N ALA A 93 12.62 -11.10 23.70
CA ALA A 93 13.48 -12.26 23.43
C ALA A 93 14.85 -12.16 24.12
N ALA A 94 15.41 -10.96 24.28
CA ALA A 94 16.69 -10.73 24.96
C ALA A 94 16.60 -10.83 26.49
N TRP A 95 15.43 -10.59 27.09
CA TRP A 95 15.20 -10.74 28.53
C TRP A 95 14.75 -12.16 28.94
N CYS A 96 14.37 -13.00 27.97
CA CYS A 96 14.03 -14.40 28.18
C CYS A 96 15.23 -15.37 28.08
N GLY A 97 16.46 -14.85 27.95
CA GLY A 97 17.71 -15.62 27.84
C GLY A 97 18.58 -15.56 29.08
#